data_AF-F5YI12-F1
#
_entry.id   AF-F5YI12-F1
#
_cell.length_a   1.000
_cell.length_b   1.000
_cell.length_c   1.000
_cell.angle_alpha   90.00
_cell.angle_beta   90.00
_cell.angle_gamma   90.00
#
_symmetry.space_group_name_H-M   'P 1'
#
loop_
_entity.id
_entity.type
_entity.pdbx_description
1 polymer ?
#
loop_
_entity_poly.entity_id
_entity_poly.type
_entity_poly.pdbx_seq_one_letter_code
_entity_poly.pdbx_strand_id
1 'polypeptide(L)'
;MGFNEYKSPATGNLQLYRLGGGLGLYYFPLSRLFTALDAGLGAFWGQGETSRTAAGLWYRFGGEAGFRFTPAFTLAADVGWQQYQNPGDRGGAFMSGLYAGLTARITLELGEKSGSNGVAASLTQDGGVYPVLLSLYQNNETGSITIRNNENAEIRDVRVSFRAGRYTASEYQCGTIKLLAKGRSAVLPLYADFSGDMLQFTDSGRILGEIVIRYSFLGKEKETLAAASVQVLERGSYPDGDAASLAAFVSPTSPEILEFSKNVAGLARNERRTGLNDKMQFAVWLFEGLKSFGPNVKAATDPANPAQQAAVQFPSQTLAYQAGTARDWGLLYAASLEASGISAAFIPLDETSEGGFIAAVNLGISEAQAATLFNGLDKLLVINDTVWLPVSMGNLNAGFVAAWDEAAVKLGAVFAAAETVDFIMLSDAWATYPPAPFPAFGVKIAEADTALLRTGAGAALTAYIARDIQPLITAVNAQIRQSPEAAGQIAALYNRLGLLQIRADNTSAARAAFQRAADMGNEAAKRNLENLK
;
A
#
# COMPACT_ATOMS: atom_id res chain seq x y z
N MET A 1 67.70 -60.00 -29.49
CA MET A 1 66.27 -60.03 -29.85
C MET A 1 65.80 -61.46 -29.82
N GLY A 2 65.08 -61.83 -28.75
CA GLY A 2 64.33 -63.08 -28.66
C GLY A 2 62.96 -62.69 -28.14
N PHE A 3 61.96 -62.65 -29.02
CA PHE A 3 60.57 -62.53 -28.61
C PHE A 3 60.17 -63.87 -28.02
N ASN A 4 60.24 -64.00 -26.69
CA ASN A 4 59.45 -65.03 -26.03
C ASN A 4 58.00 -64.53 -26.11
N GLU A 5 57.26 -65.06 -27.08
CA GLU A 5 55.81 -65.12 -27.00
C GLU A 5 55.45 -65.75 -25.66
N TYR A 6 55.00 -64.91 -24.72
CA TYR A 6 54.29 -65.41 -23.56
C TYR A 6 52.94 -65.88 -24.08
N LYS A 7 52.86 -67.16 -24.49
CA LYS A 7 51.61 -67.84 -24.80
C LYS A 7 50.72 -67.70 -23.56
N SER A 8 49.71 -66.84 -23.65
CA SER A 8 48.63 -66.77 -22.69
C SER A 8 48.10 -68.19 -22.48
N PRO A 9 48.08 -68.72 -21.24
CA PRO A 9 47.54 -70.06 -21.00
C PRO A 9 46.00 -70.11 -21.08
N ALA A 10 45.33 -69.06 -21.53
CA ALA A 10 43.88 -69.01 -21.65
C ALA A 10 43.42 -69.11 -23.11
N THR A 11 43.38 -70.33 -23.66
CA THR A 11 42.49 -70.69 -24.80
C THR A 11 41.09 -71.09 -24.31
N GLY A 12 40.57 -70.34 -23.33
CA GLY A 12 39.29 -70.60 -22.66
C GLY A 12 38.75 -69.34 -22.01
N ASN A 13 37.52 -69.41 -21.50
CA ASN A 13 36.87 -68.27 -20.87
C ASN A 13 37.61 -67.88 -19.56
N LEU A 14 37.99 -66.62 -19.45
CA LEU A 14 38.61 -66.04 -18.25
C LEU A 14 37.57 -65.16 -17.53
N GLN A 15 37.21 -65.53 -16.31
CA GLN A 15 36.36 -64.70 -15.44
C GLN A 15 37.23 -64.03 -14.38
N LEU A 16 37.14 -62.71 -14.28
CA LEU A 16 37.87 -61.92 -13.29
C LEU A 16 36.88 -61.20 -12.37
N TYR A 17 36.97 -61.52 -11.08
CA TYR A 17 36.27 -60.82 -10.02
C TYR A 17 37.25 -59.85 -9.37
N ARG A 18 36.84 -58.60 -9.16
CA ARG A 18 37.68 -57.58 -8.55
C ARG A 18 36.94 -56.85 -7.44
N LEU A 19 37.65 -56.57 -6.37
CA LEU A 19 37.20 -55.73 -5.26
C LEU A 19 38.31 -54.75 -4.93
N GLY A 20 37.98 -53.47 -4.77
CA GLY A 20 38.98 -52.45 -4.48
C GLY A 20 38.35 -51.12 -4.12
N GLY A 21 39.22 -50.19 -3.75
CA GLY A 21 38.89 -48.80 -3.50
C GLY A 21 39.62 -47.90 -4.49
N GLY A 22 39.13 -46.68 -4.66
CA GLY A 22 39.78 -45.69 -5.52
C GLY A 22 39.53 -44.28 -5.05
N LEU A 23 40.35 -43.37 -5.58
CA LEU A 23 40.21 -41.93 -5.42
C LEU A 23 39.98 -41.34 -6.81
N GLY A 24 39.11 -40.35 -6.89
CA GLY A 24 38.85 -39.65 -8.13
C GLY A 24 38.61 -38.16 -7.90
N LEU A 25 39.12 -37.35 -8.82
CA LEU A 25 38.84 -35.93 -8.92
C LEU A 25 37.82 -35.75 -10.04
N TYR A 26 36.75 -35.01 -9.78
CA TYR A 26 35.74 -34.73 -10.78
C TYR A 26 35.47 -33.23 -10.89
N TYR A 27 35.02 -32.84 -12.06
CA TYR A 27 34.69 -31.48 -12.43
C TYR A 27 33.47 -31.46 -13.36
N PHE A 28 32.71 -30.38 -13.32
CA PHE A 28 31.56 -30.16 -14.19
C PHE A 28 31.80 -28.90 -15.04
N PRO A 29 32.36 -29.04 -16.26
CA PRO A 29 32.61 -27.89 -17.13
C PRO A 29 31.33 -27.16 -17.54
N LEU A 30 30.22 -27.90 -17.63
CA LEU A 30 28.87 -27.41 -17.84
C LEU A 30 27.94 -28.09 -16.84
N SER A 31 26.77 -27.51 -16.57
CA SER A 31 25.78 -28.01 -15.59
C SER A 31 25.45 -29.50 -15.75
N ARG A 32 25.47 -30.02 -16.99
CA ARG A 32 25.19 -31.43 -17.30
C ARG A 32 26.39 -32.21 -17.81
N LEU A 33 27.55 -31.59 -18.03
CA LEU A 33 28.75 -32.28 -18.50
C LEU A 33 29.60 -32.67 -17.29
N PHE A 34 29.82 -33.96 -17.12
CA PHE A 34 30.65 -34.53 -16.08
C PHE A 34 32.00 -34.93 -16.67
N THR A 35 33.08 -34.61 -15.97
CA THR A 35 34.43 -35.09 -16.29
C THR A 35 35.12 -35.55 -15.01
N ALA A 36 35.85 -36.65 -15.03
CA ALA A 36 36.65 -37.07 -13.89
C ALA A 36 37.97 -37.73 -14.30
N LEU A 37 38.91 -37.72 -13.38
CA LEU A 37 40.13 -38.52 -13.38
C LEU A 37 40.09 -39.41 -12.15
N ASP A 38 40.36 -40.70 -12.31
CA ASP A 38 40.32 -41.66 -11.22
C ASP A 38 41.55 -42.57 -11.20
N ALA A 39 41.88 -43.02 -10.00
CA ALA A 39 42.83 -44.09 -9.76
C ALA A 39 42.24 -45.08 -8.75
N GLY A 40 42.39 -46.37 -9.02
CA GLY A 40 41.88 -47.43 -8.17
C GLY A 40 42.93 -48.49 -7.91
N LEU A 41 42.83 -49.16 -6.76
CA LEU A 41 43.61 -50.34 -6.45
C LEU A 41 42.80 -51.34 -5.62
N GLY A 42 43.13 -52.62 -5.73
CA GLY A 42 42.46 -53.63 -4.95
C GLY A 42 42.98 -55.03 -5.20
N ALA A 43 42.19 -56.01 -4.78
CA ALA A 43 42.44 -57.42 -5.03
C ALA A 43 41.55 -57.93 -6.16
N PHE A 44 42.07 -58.88 -6.93
CA PHE A 44 41.29 -59.61 -7.91
C PHE A 44 41.44 -61.11 -7.70
N TRP A 45 40.46 -61.87 -8.16
CA TRP A 45 40.45 -63.33 -8.22
C TRP A 45 39.96 -63.73 -9.60
N GLY A 46 40.80 -64.44 -10.35
CA GLY A 46 40.51 -64.93 -11.69
C GLY A 46 40.33 -66.43 -11.71
N GLN A 47 39.31 -66.90 -12.41
CA GLN A 47 39.07 -68.32 -12.69
C GLN A 47 39.16 -68.55 -14.20
N GLY A 48 40.02 -69.47 -14.62
CA GLY A 48 40.16 -69.92 -16.00
C GLY A 48 39.82 -71.40 -16.15
N GLU A 49 39.38 -71.82 -17.34
CA GLU A 49 38.93 -73.19 -17.65
C GLU A 49 39.98 -74.29 -17.42
N THR A 50 41.27 -73.98 -17.54
CA THR A 50 42.37 -74.97 -17.51
C THR A 50 43.54 -74.57 -16.60
N SER A 51 43.40 -73.54 -15.76
CA SER A 51 44.52 -72.97 -14.99
C SER A 51 44.15 -72.55 -13.56
N ARG A 52 45.17 -72.55 -12.68
CA ARG A 52 45.08 -72.14 -11.27
C ARG A 52 44.39 -70.78 -11.10
N THR A 53 43.60 -70.65 -10.04
CA THR A 53 42.99 -69.38 -9.61
C THR A 53 44.08 -68.33 -9.42
N ALA A 54 44.05 -67.26 -10.22
CA ALA A 54 44.99 -66.15 -10.09
C ALA A 54 44.41 -65.14 -9.09
N ALA A 55 45.05 -64.97 -7.93
CA ALA A 55 44.68 -63.94 -6.97
C ALA A 55 45.83 -62.94 -6.82
N GLY A 56 45.56 -61.66 -6.95
CA GLY A 56 46.63 -60.65 -6.92
C GLY A 56 46.10 -59.25 -6.74
N LEU A 57 47.02 -58.28 -6.81
CA LEU A 57 46.68 -56.87 -6.79
C LEU A 57 46.34 -56.37 -8.19
N TRP A 58 45.35 -55.50 -8.30
CA TRP A 58 45.10 -54.74 -9.50
C TRP A 58 45.17 -53.24 -9.18
N TYR A 59 45.51 -52.46 -10.19
CA TYR A 59 45.39 -51.01 -10.15
C TYR A 59 44.94 -50.47 -11.49
N ARG A 60 44.23 -49.34 -11.47
CA ARG A 60 43.77 -48.64 -12.67
C ARG A 60 44.02 -47.15 -12.56
N PHE A 61 44.17 -46.51 -13.70
CA PHE A 61 44.10 -45.06 -13.87
C PHE A 61 43.21 -44.78 -15.06
N GLY A 62 42.28 -43.83 -14.94
CA GLY A 62 41.32 -43.55 -16.00
C GLY A 62 40.77 -42.14 -15.97
N GLY A 63 40.05 -41.82 -17.03
CA GLY A 63 39.23 -40.63 -17.14
C GLY A 63 37.81 -40.99 -17.53
N GLU A 64 36.86 -40.24 -16.99
CA GLU A 64 35.43 -40.37 -17.29
C GLU A 64 34.94 -39.07 -17.94
N ALA A 65 34.08 -39.18 -18.94
CA ALA A 65 33.32 -38.06 -19.49
C ALA A 65 31.87 -38.48 -19.70
N GLY A 66 30.92 -37.71 -19.17
CA GLY A 66 29.52 -38.15 -19.10
C GLY A 66 28.48 -37.05 -19.03
N PHE A 67 27.22 -37.46 -19.06
CA PHE A 67 26.07 -36.60 -18.94
C PHE A 67 25.36 -36.82 -17.60
N ARG A 68 25.20 -35.74 -16.84
CA ARG A 68 24.46 -35.71 -15.58
C ARG A 68 22.98 -35.47 -15.87
N PHE A 69 22.18 -36.52 -15.73
CA PHE A 69 20.73 -36.45 -15.96
C PHE A 69 20.00 -35.84 -14.77
N THR A 70 20.39 -36.25 -13.56
CA THR A 70 19.84 -35.73 -12.31
C THR A 70 20.97 -35.51 -11.31
N PRO A 71 20.73 -34.82 -10.18
CA PRO A 71 21.75 -34.69 -9.15
C PRO A 71 22.31 -36.02 -8.64
N ALA A 72 21.49 -37.09 -8.70
CA ALA A 72 21.79 -38.42 -8.19
C ALA A 72 22.24 -39.43 -9.26
N PHE A 73 22.12 -39.10 -10.55
CA PHE A 73 22.41 -40.05 -11.64
C PHE A 73 23.20 -39.39 -12.77
N THR A 74 24.37 -39.97 -13.05
CA THR A 74 25.24 -39.61 -14.18
C THR A 74 25.57 -40.88 -14.97
N LEU A 75 25.49 -40.80 -16.29
CA LEU A 75 26.02 -41.83 -17.19
C LEU A 75 27.27 -41.27 -17.87
N ALA A 76 28.38 -41.99 -17.78
CA ALA A 76 29.65 -41.58 -18.36
C ALA A 76 30.25 -42.69 -19.23
N ALA A 77 31.02 -42.30 -20.23
CA ALA A 77 31.99 -43.17 -20.86
C ALA A 77 33.31 -43.07 -20.08
N ASP A 78 33.92 -44.20 -19.80
CA ASP A 78 35.22 -44.29 -19.12
C ASP A 78 36.27 -44.87 -20.07
N VAL A 79 37.47 -44.32 -20.01
CA VAL A 79 38.64 -44.85 -20.71
C VAL A 79 39.84 -44.79 -19.77
N GLY A 80 40.72 -45.78 -19.86
CA GLY A 80 41.89 -45.75 -19.02
C GLY A 80 42.81 -46.93 -19.27
N TRP A 81 43.73 -47.11 -18.34
CA TRP A 81 44.67 -48.22 -18.33
C TRP A 81 44.53 -48.97 -17.00
N GLN A 82 44.54 -50.30 -17.07
CA GLN A 82 44.45 -51.17 -15.90
C GLN A 82 45.52 -52.25 -15.96
N GLN A 83 46.06 -52.62 -14.80
CA GLN A 83 47.02 -53.70 -14.66
C GLN A 83 46.64 -54.62 -13.50
N TYR A 84 46.69 -55.92 -13.79
CA TYR A 84 46.52 -57.02 -12.86
C TYR A 84 47.91 -57.63 -12.65
N GLN A 85 48.40 -57.70 -11.42
CA GLN A 85 49.72 -58.25 -11.11
C GLN A 85 49.68 -59.78 -11.10
N ASN A 86 50.74 -60.41 -11.60
CA ASN A 86 50.90 -61.86 -11.54
C ASN A 86 51.45 -62.26 -10.15
N PRO A 87 50.74 -63.09 -9.36
CA PRO A 87 51.22 -63.56 -8.06
C PRO A 87 52.40 -64.54 -8.14
N GLY A 88 52.74 -65.06 -9.33
CA GLY A 88 53.60 -66.24 -9.50
C GLY A 88 55.11 -66.03 -9.58
N ASP A 89 55.64 -64.88 -10.06
CA ASP A 89 57.08 -64.54 -9.96
C ASP A 89 57.40 -63.17 -10.63
N ARG A 90 58.31 -62.41 -9.99
CA ARG A 90 59.07 -61.24 -10.51
C ARG A 90 58.32 -60.20 -11.39
N GLY A 91 57.40 -59.43 -10.79
CA GLY A 91 57.06 -58.07 -11.27
C GLY A 91 56.33 -57.94 -12.61
N GLY A 92 55.82 -59.04 -13.18
CA GLY A 92 55.08 -59.03 -14.46
C GLY A 92 53.57 -58.79 -14.29
N ALA A 93 52.93 -58.19 -15.30
CA ALA A 93 51.48 -58.08 -15.37
C ALA A 93 50.85 -59.43 -15.76
N PHE A 94 49.90 -59.93 -14.97
CA PHE A 94 48.97 -61.00 -15.38
C PHE A 94 48.12 -60.55 -16.56
N MET A 95 47.67 -59.29 -16.53
CA MET A 95 46.99 -58.62 -17.64
C MET A 95 47.27 -57.12 -17.52
N SER A 96 47.58 -56.45 -18.63
CA SER A 96 47.73 -54.99 -18.68
C SER A 96 47.20 -54.49 -20.01
N GLY A 97 46.44 -53.40 -20.00
CA GLY A 97 45.87 -52.87 -21.23
C GLY A 97 44.98 -51.65 -21.03
N LEU A 98 44.60 -51.07 -22.16
CA LEU A 98 43.57 -50.04 -22.21
C LEU A 98 42.19 -50.67 -21.98
N TYR A 99 41.32 -49.94 -21.30
CA TYR A 99 39.91 -50.26 -21.21
C TYR A 99 39.07 -49.08 -21.69
N ALA A 100 37.88 -49.40 -22.19
CA ALA A 100 36.83 -48.45 -22.48
C ALA A 100 35.51 -49.04 -21.99
N GLY A 101 34.67 -48.24 -21.36
CA GLY A 101 33.47 -48.69 -20.68
C GLY A 101 32.39 -47.63 -20.58
N LEU A 102 31.25 -48.05 -20.00
CA LEU A 102 30.20 -47.16 -19.54
C LEU A 102 30.08 -47.28 -18.03
N THR A 103 30.07 -46.14 -17.35
CA THR A 103 29.94 -46.02 -15.91
C THR A 103 28.64 -45.33 -15.56
N ALA A 104 27.78 -46.03 -14.82
CA ALA A 104 26.58 -45.46 -14.21
C ALA A 104 26.89 -45.07 -12.76
N ARG A 105 26.88 -43.77 -12.47
CA ARG A 105 27.13 -43.25 -11.12
C ARG A 105 25.80 -42.91 -10.45
N ILE A 106 25.52 -43.61 -9.35
CA ILE A 106 24.37 -43.35 -8.47
C ILE A 106 24.90 -42.75 -7.18
N THR A 107 24.51 -41.50 -6.90
CA THR A 107 24.83 -40.83 -5.64
C THR A 107 23.66 -41.05 -4.68
N LEU A 108 23.91 -41.81 -3.61
CA LEU A 108 22.97 -41.97 -2.50
C LEU A 108 23.30 -40.92 -1.43
N GLU A 109 22.42 -39.92 -1.28
CA GLU A 109 22.51 -38.98 -0.17
C GLU A 109 21.85 -39.61 1.06
N LEU A 110 22.67 -40.08 2.00
CA LEU A 110 22.24 -40.60 3.30
C LEU A 110 22.10 -39.42 4.26
N GLY A 111 20.89 -38.86 4.36
CA GLY A 111 20.53 -37.80 5.29
C GLY A 111 20.15 -36.48 4.63
N GLU A 112 19.31 -35.72 5.31
CA GLU A 112 18.91 -34.36 4.93
C GLU A 112 20.11 -33.42 5.17
N LYS A 113 20.80 -32.99 4.11
CA LYS A 113 21.86 -31.98 4.24
C LYS A 113 21.23 -30.61 4.54
N SER A 114 20.97 -30.36 5.81
CA SER A 114 20.77 -29.02 6.34
C SER A 114 22.12 -28.30 6.35
N GLY A 115 22.44 -27.54 5.30
CA GLY A 115 23.63 -26.68 5.28
C GLY A 115 24.25 -26.45 3.90
N SER A 116 24.16 -25.18 3.45
CA SER A 116 24.95 -24.52 2.37
C SER A 116 24.69 -24.83 0.89
N ASN A 117 23.99 -25.90 0.53
CA ASN A 117 23.61 -26.17 -0.88
C ASN A 117 22.14 -25.81 -1.11
N GLY A 118 21.88 -24.74 -1.85
CA GLY A 118 20.52 -24.29 -2.16
C GLY A 118 20.47 -22.84 -2.68
N VAL A 119 19.28 -22.29 -2.76
CA VAL A 119 19.10 -20.86 -3.12
C VAL A 119 18.97 -20.05 -1.84
N ALA A 120 19.86 -19.07 -1.65
CA ALA A 120 19.77 -18.15 -0.54
C ALA A 120 18.97 -16.91 -0.95
N ALA A 121 18.23 -16.32 -0.03
CA ALA A 121 17.60 -15.02 -0.22
C ALA A 121 17.82 -14.12 0.99
N SER A 122 17.91 -12.83 0.74
CA SER A 122 17.90 -11.78 1.76
C SER A 122 16.97 -10.66 1.34
N LEU A 123 16.24 -10.11 2.31
CA LEU A 123 15.41 -8.93 2.12
C LEU A 123 16.16 -7.69 2.59
N THR A 124 16.14 -6.64 1.78
CA THR A 124 16.58 -5.29 2.15
C THR A 124 15.39 -4.36 1.98
N GLN A 125 15.14 -3.51 2.97
CA GLN A 125 14.11 -2.48 2.91
C GLN A 125 14.75 -1.12 3.08
N ASP A 126 14.33 -0.17 2.25
CA ASP A 126 14.77 1.23 2.35
C ASP A 126 13.90 2.02 3.35
N GLY A 127 12.71 1.50 3.69
CA GLY A 127 11.77 2.05 4.67
C GLY A 127 10.79 1.01 5.20
N GLY A 128 9.98 1.39 6.19
CA GLY A 128 8.94 0.51 6.74
C GLY A 128 7.68 0.46 5.87
N VAL A 129 6.92 -0.62 6.01
CA VAL A 129 5.58 -0.74 5.41
C VAL A 129 4.61 0.15 6.19
N TYR A 130 3.90 1.05 5.50
CA TYR A 130 2.83 1.88 6.04
C TYR A 130 1.52 1.08 6.01
N PRO A 131 0.94 0.67 7.16
CA PRO A 131 -0.25 -0.17 7.15
C PRO A 131 -1.45 0.45 6.44
N VAL A 132 -1.61 1.78 6.51
CA VAL A 132 -2.70 2.50 5.83
C VAL A 132 -2.64 2.36 4.30
N LEU A 133 -1.46 2.03 3.74
CA LEU A 133 -1.22 1.86 2.31
C LEU A 133 -1.14 0.39 1.88
N LEU A 134 -1.65 -0.55 2.69
CA LEU A 134 -1.49 -1.99 2.48
C LEU A 134 -1.87 -2.48 1.08
N SER A 135 -2.88 -1.86 0.44
CA SER A 135 -3.37 -2.24 -0.89
C SER A 135 -2.41 -1.87 -2.02
N LEU A 136 -1.49 -0.93 -1.79
CA LEU A 136 -0.55 -0.46 -2.80
C LEU A 136 0.63 -1.39 -2.99
N TYR A 137 0.98 -2.20 -1.99
CA TYR A 137 2.18 -3.05 -2.01
C TYR A 137 2.09 -4.28 -2.94
N GLN A 138 0.93 -4.50 -3.56
CA GLN A 138 0.79 -5.44 -4.67
C GLN A 138 1.48 -4.96 -5.95
N ASN A 139 1.62 -3.63 -6.12
CA ASN A 139 2.19 -3.00 -7.31
C ASN A 139 3.34 -2.02 -7.00
N ASN A 140 3.49 -1.59 -5.75
CA ASN A 140 4.55 -0.71 -5.28
C ASN A 140 5.54 -1.50 -4.42
N GLU A 141 6.83 -1.36 -4.71
CA GLU A 141 7.87 -2.10 -3.99
C GLU A 141 8.07 -1.52 -2.58
N THR A 142 8.19 -2.40 -1.57
CA THR A 142 8.53 -1.99 -0.19
C THR A 142 9.98 -2.28 0.18
N GLY A 143 10.77 -2.76 -0.77
CA GLY A 143 12.14 -3.19 -0.61
C GLY A 143 12.57 -4.10 -1.75
N SER A 144 13.73 -4.74 -1.59
CA SER A 144 14.33 -5.62 -2.60
C SER A 144 14.72 -6.98 -2.02
N ILE A 145 14.39 -8.03 -2.77
CA ILE A 145 14.79 -9.41 -2.50
C ILE A 145 16.02 -9.73 -3.33
N THR A 146 17.14 -9.98 -2.67
CA THR A 146 18.36 -10.49 -3.31
C THR A 146 18.39 -12.01 -3.24
N ILE A 147 18.32 -12.67 -4.39
CA ILE A 147 18.43 -14.12 -4.55
C ILE A 147 19.87 -14.47 -4.95
N ARG A 148 20.48 -15.48 -4.33
CA ARG A 148 21.80 -16.02 -4.72
C ARG A 148 21.73 -17.53 -4.93
N ASN A 149 22.20 -17.97 -6.10
CA ASN A 149 22.28 -19.40 -6.41
C ASN A 149 23.54 -20.03 -5.79
N ASN A 150 23.38 -20.78 -4.69
CA ASN A 150 24.44 -21.59 -4.10
C ASN A 150 24.30 -23.09 -4.46
N GLU A 151 23.45 -23.44 -5.42
CA GLU A 151 23.42 -24.79 -5.99
C GLU A 151 24.71 -25.09 -6.76
N ASN A 152 24.97 -26.38 -6.98
CA ASN A 152 26.19 -26.81 -7.68
C ASN A 152 26.15 -26.62 -9.21
N ALA A 153 25.02 -26.14 -9.76
CA ALA A 153 24.81 -25.84 -11.19
C ALA A 153 23.85 -24.65 -11.37
N GLU A 154 23.56 -24.28 -12.62
CA GLU A 154 22.53 -23.27 -12.91
C GLU A 154 21.12 -23.74 -12.46
N ILE A 155 20.29 -22.78 -12.08
CA ILE A 155 18.86 -22.99 -11.82
C ILE A 155 18.05 -22.26 -12.90
N ARG A 156 16.88 -22.80 -13.22
CA ARG A 156 16.00 -22.28 -14.28
C ARG A 156 14.59 -22.04 -13.74
N ASP A 157 13.85 -21.18 -14.41
CA ASP A 157 12.43 -20.89 -14.11
C ASP A 157 12.18 -20.55 -12.63
N VAL A 158 13.06 -19.71 -12.08
CA VAL A 158 13.00 -19.28 -10.68
C VAL A 158 11.78 -18.37 -10.52
N ARG A 159 10.86 -18.77 -9.64
CA ARG A 159 9.71 -17.98 -9.21
C ARG A 159 9.90 -17.62 -7.75
N VAL A 160 9.79 -16.33 -7.46
CA VAL A 160 9.97 -15.80 -6.12
C VAL A 160 8.66 -15.19 -5.67
N SER A 161 8.18 -15.62 -4.52
CA SER A 161 6.97 -15.12 -3.88
C SER A 161 7.24 -14.77 -2.43
N PHE A 162 6.35 -13.97 -1.84
CA PHE A 162 6.40 -13.61 -0.43
C PHE A 162 5.07 -13.95 0.26
N ARG A 163 5.16 -14.41 1.52
CA ARG A 163 4.01 -14.61 2.41
C ARG A 163 4.40 -14.36 3.87
N ALA A 164 3.47 -13.91 4.70
CA ALA A 164 3.71 -13.65 6.11
C ALA A 164 2.51 -14.03 6.99
N GLY A 165 2.20 -15.33 7.08
CA GLY A 165 1.15 -15.85 7.97
C GLY A 165 -0.17 -15.07 7.82
N ARG A 166 -0.70 -14.56 8.94
CA ARG A 166 -1.93 -13.75 8.96
C ARG A 166 -1.79 -12.35 8.35
N TYR A 167 -0.57 -11.84 8.22
CA TYR A 167 -0.29 -10.48 7.73
C TYR A 167 -0.34 -10.35 6.20
N THR A 168 -0.43 -11.47 5.48
CA THR A 168 -0.69 -11.51 4.04
C THR A 168 -1.98 -12.26 3.75
N ALA A 169 -2.80 -11.77 2.83
CA ALA A 169 -4.00 -12.45 2.39
C ALA A 169 -3.70 -13.67 1.49
N SER A 170 -2.58 -13.62 0.74
CA SER A 170 -2.13 -14.73 -0.10
C SER A 170 -0.60 -14.77 -0.27
N GLU A 171 -0.07 -15.88 -0.79
CA GLU A 171 1.32 -15.91 -1.29
C GLU A 171 1.39 -15.10 -2.59
N TYR A 172 2.13 -14.00 -2.57
CA TYR A 172 2.16 -13.05 -3.68
C TYR A 172 3.46 -13.13 -4.47
N GLN A 173 3.38 -13.18 -5.80
CA GLN A 173 4.55 -13.33 -6.66
C GLN A 173 5.31 -12.00 -6.80
N CYS A 174 6.58 -11.99 -6.40
CA CYS A 174 7.45 -10.83 -6.49
C CYS A 174 8.17 -10.74 -7.86
N GLY A 175 8.42 -11.88 -8.51
CA GLY A 175 9.01 -11.91 -9.84
C GLY A 175 9.51 -13.28 -10.30
N THR A 176 10.04 -13.31 -11.52
CA THR A 176 10.56 -14.54 -12.14
C THR A 176 11.92 -14.32 -12.81
N ILE A 177 12.81 -15.30 -12.75
CA ILE A 177 14.13 -15.30 -13.39
C ILE A 177 14.27 -16.57 -14.23
N LYS A 178 14.43 -16.41 -15.55
CA LYS A 178 14.51 -17.55 -16.48
C LYS A 178 15.70 -18.47 -16.21
N LEU A 179 16.86 -17.89 -15.91
CA LEU A 179 18.09 -18.63 -15.65
C LEU A 179 18.97 -17.84 -14.67
N LEU A 180 19.43 -18.50 -13.61
CA LEU A 180 20.41 -17.96 -12.68
C LEU A 180 21.61 -18.89 -12.58
N ALA A 181 22.74 -18.45 -13.14
CA ALA A 181 23.98 -19.23 -13.15
C ALA A 181 24.52 -19.47 -11.73
N LYS A 182 25.33 -20.52 -11.58
CA LYS A 182 25.96 -20.89 -10.30
C LYS A 182 26.73 -19.70 -9.70
N GLY A 183 26.50 -19.43 -8.42
CA GLY A 183 27.19 -18.38 -7.67
C GLY A 183 26.75 -16.96 -8.01
N ARG A 184 25.83 -16.77 -8.96
CA ARG A 184 25.29 -15.45 -9.32
C ARG A 184 24.11 -15.07 -8.44
N SER A 185 23.87 -13.76 -8.36
CA SER A 185 22.74 -13.18 -7.67
C SER A 185 21.86 -12.39 -8.63
N ALA A 186 20.59 -12.24 -8.25
CA ALA A 186 19.62 -11.38 -8.91
C ALA A 186 18.81 -10.61 -7.85
N VAL A 187 18.33 -9.43 -8.20
CA VAL A 187 17.52 -8.57 -7.34
C VAL A 187 16.13 -8.47 -7.93
N LEU A 188 15.11 -8.65 -7.08
CA LEU A 188 13.69 -8.51 -7.43
C LEU A 188 13.02 -7.54 -6.45
N PRO A 189 11.99 -6.80 -6.85
CA PRO A 189 11.20 -5.98 -5.93
C PRO A 189 10.47 -6.87 -4.91
N LEU A 190 10.26 -6.38 -3.69
CA LEU A 190 9.34 -6.99 -2.73
C LEU A 190 7.93 -6.44 -2.95
N TYR A 191 7.07 -7.27 -3.54
CA TYR A 191 5.63 -7.07 -3.56
C TYR A 191 4.94 -8.01 -2.58
N ALA A 192 3.84 -7.56 -1.98
CA ALA A 192 3.10 -8.33 -1.00
C ALA A 192 1.60 -8.01 -1.06
N ASP A 193 0.78 -9.05 -0.94
CA ASP A 193 -0.67 -8.94 -0.73
C ASP A 193 -0.95 -8.87 0.77
N PHE A 194 -0.66 -7.72 1.37
CA PHE A 194 -0.84 -7.51 2.81
C PHE A 194 -2.33 -7.54 3.20
N SER A 195 -2.62 -8.11 4.38
CA SER A 195 -3.97 -8.20 4.91
C SER A 195 -4.31 -7.03 5.85
N GLY A 196 -5.59 -6.90 6.20
CA GLY A 196 -6.06 -5.92 7.19
C GLY A 196 -5.46 -6.08 8.59
N ASP A 197 -4.85 -7.23 8.91
CA ASP A 197 -4.16 -7.42 10.20
C ASP A 197 -2.98 -6.45 10.38
N MET A 198 -2.46 -5.90 9.28
CA MET A 198 -1.44 -4.83 9.34
C MET A 198 -1.94 -3.59 10.07
N LEU A 199 -3.24 -3.29 10.02
CA LEU A 199 -3.84 -2.11 10.68
C LEU A 199 -3.95 -2.27 12.20
N GLN A 200 -3.61 -3.44 12.75
CA GLN A 200 -3.61 -3.70 14.20
C GLN A 200 -2.33 -3.22 14.90
N PHE A 201 -1.27 -2.87 14.16
CA PHE A 201 0.00 -2.40 14.73
C PHE A 201 -0.18 -1.05 15.44
N THR A 202 -0.11 -1.06 16.77
CA THR A 202 -0.11 0.16 17.61
C THR A 202 1.22 0.87 17.61
N ASP A 203 2.31 0.11 17.41
CA ASP A 203 3.68 0.58 17.41
C ASP A 203 4.42 -0.02 16.23
N SER A 204 5.49 0.66 15.80
CA SER A 204 6.38 0.12 14.77
C SER A 204 7.01 -1.20 15.23
N GLY A 205 7.05 -2.17 14.32
CA GLY A 205 7.51 -3.51 14.63
C GLY A 205 8.05 -4.25 13.41
N ARG A 206 8.19 -5.57 13.55
CA ARG A 206 8.61 -6.44 12.46
C ARG A 206 7.70 -7.65 12.39
N ILE A 207 7.28 -8.00 11.17
CA ILE A 207 6.63 -9.27 10.89
C ILE A 207 7.66 -10.27 10.38
N LEU A 208 7.49 -11.52 10.76
CA LEU A 208 8.23 -12.63 10.20
C LEU A 208 7.44 -13.19 9.01
N GLY A 209 8.09 -13.23 7.86
CA GLY A 209 7.57 -13.81 6.63
C GLY A 209 8.56 -14.78 6.02
N GLU A 210 8.16 -15.36 4.90
CA GLU A 210 8.92 -16.33 4.13
C GLU A 210 8.99 -15.85 2.68
N ILE A 211 10.20 -15.84 2.13
CA ILE A 211 10.43 -15.77 0.70
C ILE A 211 10.38 -17.20 0.18
N VAL A 212 9.38 -17.49 -0.64
CA VAL A 212 9.15 -18.79 -1.26
C VAL A 212 9.82 -18.80 -2.63
N ILE A 213 10.82 -19.64 -2.82
CA ILE A 213 11.61 -19.73 -4.04
C ILE A 213 11.37 -21.09 -4.67
N ARG A 214 10.68 -21.11 -5.81
CA ARG A 214 10.44 -22.33 -6.61
C ARG A 214 11.30 -22.28 -7.86
N TYR A 215 12.03 -23.34 -8.17
CA TYR A 215 12.95 -23.36 -9.31
C TYR A 215 13.17 -24.78 -9.84
N SER A 216 13.56 -24.86 -11.11
CA SER A 216 13.99 -26.10 -11.74
C SER A 216 15.51 -26.28 -11.62
N PHE A 217 15.92 -27.37 -10.99
CA PHE A 217 17.32 -27.77 -10.84
C PHE A 217 17.56 -29.11 -11.54
N LEU A 218 18.32 -29.07 -12.64
CA LEU A 218 18.56 -30.24 -13.50
C LEU A 218 17.27 -30.98 -13.92
N GLY A 219 16.18 -30.23 -14.14
CA GLY A 219 14.88 -30.76 -14.59
C GLY A 219 13.96 -31.28 -13.47
N LYS A 220 14.36 -31.15 -12.19
CA LYS A 220 13.49 -31.40 -11.04
C LYS A 220 13.08 -30.06 -10.40
N GLU A 221 11.79 -29.90 -10.14
CA GLU A 221 11.29 -28.77 -9.35
C GLU A 221 11.76 -28.91 -7.90
N LYS A 222 12.20 -27.78 -7.33
CA LYS A 222 12.54 -27.64 -5.92
C LYS A 222 11.87 -26.39 -5.35
N GLU A 223 11.57 -26.46 -4.07
CA GLU A 223 11.12 -25.32 -3.28
C GLU A 223 12.14 -25.04 -2.17
N THR A 224 12.42 -23.77 -1.90
CA THR A 224 13.26 -23.33 -0.79
C THR A 224 12.59 -22.15 -0.12
N LEU A 225 12.54 -22.19 1.21
CA LEU A 225 11.99 -21.12 2.04
C LEU A 225 13.15 -20.36 2.69
N ALA A 226 13.14 -19.04 2.57
CA ALA A 226 14.06 -18.17 3.28
C ALA A 226 13.28 -17.27 4.24
N ALA A 227 13.68 -17.22 5.50
CA ALA A 227 13.07 -16.32 6.47
C ALA A 227 13.35 -14.87 6.06
N ALA A 228 12.30 -14.04 6.10
CA ALA A 228 12.37 -12.62 5.85
C ALA A 228 11.74 -11.87 7.02
N SER A 229 12.33 -10.74 7.40
CA SER A 229 11.78 -9.86 8.42
C SER A 229 11.41 -8.54 7.76
N VAL A 230 10.12 -8.23 7.74
CA VAL A 230 9.59 -6.99 7.15
C VAL A 230 9.31 -6.01 8.28
N GLN A 231 9.91 -4.83 8.23
CA GLN A 231 9.59 -3.71 9.10
C GLN A 231 8.23 -3.13 8.72
N VAL A 232 7.38 -2.97 9.74
CA VAL A 232 6.03 -2.43 9.63
C VAL A 232 5.94 -1.26 10.59
N LEU A 233 5.43 -0.13 10.12
CA LEU A 233 5.22 1.05 10.94
C LEU A 233 3.92 0.93 11.73
N GLU A 234 3.67 1.87 12.64
CA GLU A 234 2.37 1.93 13.32
C GLU A 234 1.25 2.23 12.31
N ARG A 235 0.02 1.81 12.63
CA ARG A 235 -1.15 1.98 11.75
C ARG A 235 -1.44 3.42 11.35
N GLY A 236 -1.04 4.38 12.19
CA GLY A 236 -1.26 5.82 12.00
C GLY A 236 -0.17 6.51 11.18
N SER A 237 0.91 5.80 10.83
CA SER A 237 1.99 6.39 10.03
C SER A 237 1.59 6.54 8.57
N TYR A 238 2.10 7.58 7.94
CA TYR A 238 1.99 7.83 6.50
C TYR A 238 3.32 8.39 5.95
N PRO A 239 3.58 8.32 4.63
CA PRO A 239 4.81 8.83 4.04
C PRO A 239 4.99 10.34 4.25
N ASP A 240 6.18 10.73 4.71
CA ASP A 240 6.56 12.15 4.81
C ASP A 240 6.62 12.78 3.40
N GLY A 241 6.16 14.02 3.29
CA GLY A 241 6.22 14.79 2.04
C GLY A 241 5.15 14.45 0.99
N ASP A 242 4.26 13.49 1.25
CA ASP A 242 3.08 13.25 0.41
C ASP A 242 1.80 13.32 1.24
N ALA A 243 1.25 14.53 1.34
CA ALA A 243 0.03 14.78 2.07
C ALA A 243 -1.21 14.12 1.43
N ALA A 244 -1.19 13.75 0.14
CA ALA A 244 -2.31 13.08 -0.50
C ALA A 244 -2.55 11.68 0.08
N SER A 245 -1.51 11.06 0.65
CA SER A 245 -1.60 9.78 1.37
C SER A 245 -2.56 9.82 2.56
N LEU A 246 -2.83 11.00 3.14
CA LEU A 246 -3.83 11.19 4.20
C LEU A 246 -5.25 10.80 3.75
N ALA A 247 -5.54 10.84 2.46
CA ALA A 247 -6.83 10.40 1.91
C ALA A 247 -7.12 8.91 2.20
N ALA A 248 -6.07 8.09 2.38
CA ALA A 248 -6.22 6.68 2.72
C ALA A 248 -6.84 6.47 4.13
N PHE A 249 -6.76 7.44 5.02
CA PHE A 249 -7.44 7.39 6.33
C PHE A 249 -8.95 7.68 6.22
N VAL A 250 -9.37 8.35 5.14
CA VAL A 250 -10.76 8.80 4.97
C VAL A 250 -11.57 7.66 4.34
N SER A 251 -12.21 6.86 5.20
CA SER A 251 -13.15 5.83 4.74
C SER A 251 -14.61 6.26 4.98
N PRO A 252 -15.33 6.73 3.95
CA PRO A 252 -16.74 7.13 4.09
C PRO A 252 -17.69 5.95 4.28
N THR A 253 -17.20 4.72 4.13
CA THR A 253 -17.99 3.48 4.25
C THR A 253 -17.85 2.79 5.60
N SER A 254 -17.04 3.33 6.52
CA SER A 254 -16.98 2.85 7.89
C SER A 254 -18.37 2.93 8.54
N PRO A 255 -18.86 1.84 9.17
CA PRO A 255 -20.19 1.80 9.77
C PRO A 255 -20.44 2.94 10.77
N GLU A 256 -19.44 3.22 11.61
CA GLU A 256 -19.45 4.29 12.61
C GLU A 256 -19.66 5.67 11.99
N ILE A 257 -18.93 5.94 10.91
CA ILE A 257 -19.00 7.22 10.18
C ILE A 257 -20.35 7.35 9.46
N LEU A 258 -20.82 6.27 8.82
CA LEU A 258 -22.11 6.22 8.16
C LEU A 258 -23.27 6.45 9.15
N GLU A 259 -23.22 5.82 10.32
CA GLU A 259 -24.24 5.96 11.35
C GLU A 259 -24.30 7.41 11.85
N PHE A 260 -23.18 7.98 12.27
CA PHE A 260 -23.10 9.38 12.69
C PHE A 260 -23.60 10.33 11.59
N SER A 261 -23.06 10.20 10.38
CA SER A 261 -23.34 11.12 9.27
C SER A 261 -24.80 11.05 8.82
N LYS A 262 -25.38 9.85 8.73
CA LYS A 262 -26.80 9.68 8.35
C LYS A 262 -27.74 10.20 9.42
N ASN A 263 -27.43 10.02 10.69
CA ASN A 263 -28.23 10.53 11.80
C ASN A 263 -28.28 12.07 11.77
N VAL A 264 -27.11 12.71 11.64
CA VAL A 264 -27.02 14.17 11.53
C VAL A 264 -27.67 14.69 10.24
N ALA A 265 -27.41 14.06 9.10
CA ALA A 265 -28.04 14.46 7.83
C ALA A 265 -29.57 14.29 7.85
N GLY A 266 -30.09 13.30 8.58
CA GLY A 266 -31.52 13.11 8.81
C GLY A 266 -32.16 14.30 9.53
N LEU A 267 -31.50 14.80 10.59
CA LEU A 267 -31.94 16.00 11.30
C LEU A 267 -31.83 17.25 10.42
N ALA A 268 -30.69 17.42 9.75
CA ALA A 268 -30.42 18.55 8.89
C ALA A 268 -31.50 18.73 7.81
N ARG A 269 -31.96 17.64 7.18
CA ARG A 269 -33.02 17.67 6.14
C ARG A 269 -34.32 18.30 6.60
N ASN A 270 -34.69 18.08 7.87
CA ASN A 270 -35.95 18.54 8.44
C ASN A 270 -35.90 20.00 8.89
N GLU A 271 -34.71 20.56 9.07
CA GLU A 271 -34.49 21.90 9.63
C GLU A 271 -33.75 22.84 8.67
N ARG A 272 -33.82 22.54 7.36
CA ARG A 272 -33.24 23.40 6.33
C ARG A 272 -33.98 24.73 6.25
N ARG A 273 -33.21 25.81 6.15
CA ARG A 273 -33.69 27.14 5.83
C ARG A 273 -33.71 27.32 4.32
N THR A 274 -34.79 27.93 3.83
CA THR A 274 -34.99 28.18 2.40
C THR A 274 -34.05 29.28 1.90
N GLY A 275 -33.51 29.13 0.68
CA GLY A 275 -32.68 30.14 0.04
C GLY A 275 -31.20 30.14 0.45
N LEU A 276 -30.81 29.27 1.38
CA LEU A 276 -29.40 29.01 1.67
C LEU A 276 -28.89 27.82 0.83
N ASN A 277 -27.58 27.74 0.61
CA ASN A 277 -27.00 26.61 -0.11
C ASN A 277 -27.18 25.30 0.71
N ASP A 278 -27.74 24.27 0.09
CA ASP A 278 -28.06 23.01 0.77
C ASP A 278 -26.80 22.32 1.34
N LYS A 279 -25.74 22.20 0.54
CA LYS A 279 -24.50 21.53 0.97
C LYS A 279 -23.81 22.26 2.12
N MET A 280 -23.83 23.60 2.11
CA MET A 280 -23.38 24.44 3.23
C MET A 280 -24.19 24.16 4.50
N GLN A 281 -25.52 24.03 4.40
CA GLN A 281 -26.34 23.72 5.56
C GLN A 281 -25.97 22.34 6.12
N PHE A 282 -25.88 21.30 5.29
CA PHE A 282 -25.43 19.98 5.75
C PHE A 282 -24.04 20.02 6.38
N ALA A 283 -23.11 20.79 5.81
CA ALA A 283 -21.78 20.99 6.36
C ALA A 283 -21.81 21.64 7.75
N VAL A 284 -22.65 22.65 7.98
CA VAL A 284 -22.88 23.25 9.30
C VAL A 284 -23.38 22.20 10.29
N TRP A 285 -24.38 21.41 9.90
CA TRP A 285 -24.96 20.39 10.76
C TRP A 285 -23.96 19.30 11.14
N LEU A 286 -23.16 18.80 10.18
CA LEU A 286 -22.11 17.82 10.44
C LEU A 286 -21.03 18.39 11.37
N PHE A 287 -20.63 19.65 11.15
CA PHE A 287 -19.60 20.30 11.96
C PHE A 287 -20.07 20.52 13.40
N GLU A 288 -21.26 21.09 13.59
CA GLU A 288 -21.83 21.28 14.93
C GLU A 288 -22.17 19.93 15.59
N GLY A 289 -22.43 18.89 14.79
CA GLY A 289 -22.55 17.49 15.24
C GLY A 289 -21.25 17.00 15.89
N LEU A 290 -20.12 17.18 15.22
CA LEU A 290 -18.80 16.83 15.79
C LEU A 290 -18.50 17.64 17.05
N LYS A 291 -18.78 18.95 17.02
CA LYS A 291 -18.61 19.84 18.18
C LYS A 291 -19.50 19.45 19.37
N SER A 292 -20.69 18.90 19.12
CA SER A 292 -21.62 18.51 20.20
C SER A 292 -21.07 17.41 21.11
N PHE A 293 -20.06 16.65 20.65
CA PHE A 293 -19.34 15.67 21.48
C PHE A 293 -18.35 16.30 22.46
N GLY A 294 -18.17 17.62 22.47
CA GLY A 294 -17.18 18.30 23.31
C GLY A 294 -15.74 17.93 22.93
N PRO A 295 -15.34 18.12 21.66
CA PRO A 295 -14.09 17.59 21.14
C PRO A 295 -12.88 18.20 21.83
N ASN A 296 -11.96 17.33 22.29
CA ASN A 296 -10.66 17.74 22.76
C ASN A 296 -9.70 17.88 21.58
N VAL A 297 -9.63 19.09 21.01
CA VAL A 297 -8.68 19.44 19.94
C VAL A 297 -7.30 19.67 20.56
N LYS A 298 -6.39 18.73 20.35
CA LYS A 298 -5.01 18.78 20.84
C LYS A 298 -4.14 19.61 19.88
N ALA A 299 -3.13 20.28 20.43
CA ALA A 299 -2.08 20.87 19.61
C ALA A 299 -1.36 19.78 18.80
N ALA A 300 -0.99 20.11 17.56
CA ALA A 300 -0.27 19.21 16.67
C ALA A 300 1.12 18.83 17.23
N THR A 301 1.74 19.73 18.02
CA THR A 301 3.07 19.53 18.62
C THR A 301 3.02 19.65 20.14
N ASP A 302 3.52 18.62 20.81
CA ASP A 302 3.93 18.55 22.20
C ASP A 302 5.47 18.62 22.18
N PRO A 303 6.07 19.73 22.64
CA PRO A 303 7.51 19.90 22.68
C PRO A 303 8.25 18.78 23.43
N ALA A 304 7.55 18.06 24.31
CA ALA A 304 8.14 17.00 25.12
C ALA A 304 8.26 15.65 24.41
N ASN A 305 7.48 15.39 23.33
CA ASN A 305 7.52 14.10 22.65
C ASN A 305 7.22 14.17 21.13
N PRO A 306 8.13 14.72 20.31
CA PRO A 306 7.91 14.95 18.87
C PRO A 306 7.61 13.67 18.07
N ALA A 307 8.14 12.52 18.51
CA ALA A 307 8.02 11.24 17.80
C ALA A 307 6.66 10.55 17.99
N GLN A 308 5.88 10.89 19.02
CA GLN A 308 4.58 10.29 19.33
C GLN A 308 3.40 10.98 18.61
N GLN A 309 3.67 12.03 17.82
CA GLN A 309 2.66 12.92 17.24
C GLN A 309 2.57 12.87 15.70
N ALA A 310 3.35 12.01 15.05
CA ALA A 310 3.22 11.76 13.61
C ALA A 310 2.06 10.81 13.26
N ALA A 311 1.54 10.06 14.24
CA ALA A 311 0.48 9.09 14.02
C ALA A 311 -0.88 9.75 13.82
N VAL A 312 -1.48 9.55 12.64
CA VAL A 312 -2.85 9.98 12.35
C VAL A 312 -3.83 8.99 12.93
N GLN A 313 -4.85 9.50 13.62
CA GLN A 313 -5.97 8.67 14.06
C GLN A 313 -6.93 8.42 12.89
N PHE A 314 -7.44 7.20 12.79
CA PHE A 314 -8.54 6.93 11.87
C PHE A 314 -9.81 7.69 12.32
N PRO A 315 -10.68 8.14 11.40
CA PRO A 315 -11.93 8.82 11.74
C PRO A 315 -12.76 8.14 12.83
N SER A 316 -12.86 6.81 12.81
CA SER A 316 -13.59 6.03 13.82
C SER A 316 -12.95 6.12 15.21
N GLN A 317 -11.61 6.23 15.28
CA GLN A 317 -10.87 6.42 16.53
C GLN A 317 -11.08 7.83 17.08
N THR A 318 -10.99 8.85 16.24
CA THR A 318 -11.25 10.25 16.65
C THR A 318 -12.66 10.41 17.18
N LEU A 319 -13.64 9.79 16.52
CA LEU A 319 -15.03 9.80 16.94
C LEU A 319 -15.25 9.04 18.26
N ALA A 320 -14.59 7.89 18.44
CA ALA A 320 -14.70 7.09 19.67
C ALA A 320 -13.98 7.74 20.87
N TYR A 321 -12.81 8.33 20.66
CA TYR A 321 -12.02 8.96 21.71
C TYR A 321 -12.46 10.39 22.03
N GLN A 322 -13.20 11.03 21.12
CA GLN A 322 -13.59 12.44 21.21
C GLN A 322 -12.39 13.37 21.43
N ALA A 323 -11.22 12.96 20.93
CA ALA A 323 -9.95 13.64 21.14
C ALA A 323 -8.99 13.38 19.97
N GLY A 324 -8.31 14.42 19.50
CA GLY A 324 -7.42 14.34 18.34
C GLY A 324 -6.84 15.70 17.98
N THR A 325 -5.89 15.71 17.06
CA THR A 325 -5.34 16.94 16.47
C THR A 325 -6.35 17.57 15.50
N ALA A 326 -6.09 18.80 15.03
CA ALA A 326 -6.88 19.40 13.96
C ALA A 326 -6.94 18.51 12.71
N ARG A 327 -5.85 17.78 12.40
CA ARG A 327 -5.78 16.81 11.30
C ARG A 327 -6.77 15.66 11.50
N ASP A 328 -6.76 15.03 12.66
CA ASP A 328 -7.65 13.91 12.99
C ASP A 328 -9.13 14.32 12.86
N TRP A 329 -9.49 15.48 13.40
CA TRP A 329 -10.85 16.04 13.30
C TRP A 329 -11.22 16.40 11.87
N GLY A 330 -10.29 16.90 11.08
CA GLY A 330 -10.52 17.23 9.68
C GLY A 330 -10.73 16.02 8.80
N LEU A 331 -9.97 14.95 9.01
CA LEU A 331 -10.18 13.68 8.31
C LEU A 331 -11.52 13.05 8.69
N LEU A 332 -11.93 13.15 9.96
CA LEU A 332 -13.27 12.74 10.41
C LEU A 332 -14.38 13.58 9.77
N TYR A 333 -14.22 14.90 9.71
CA TYR A 333 -15.20 15.79 9.08
C TYR A 333 -15.31 15.53 7.57
N ALA A 334 -14.18 15.36 6.89
CA ALA A 334 -14.13 15.00 5.47
C ALA A 334 -14.80 13.64 5.21
N ALA A 335 -14.53 12.63 6.04
CA ALA A 335 -15.18 11.32 5.95
C ALA A 335 -16.71 11.43 6.13
N SER A 336 -17.15 12.30 7.04
CA SER A 336 -18.58 12.52 7.33
C SER A 336 -19.32 13.25 6.20
N LEU A 337 -18.65 14.19 5.55
CA LEU A 337 -19.14 14.87 4.34
C LEU A 337 -19.32 13.88 3.19
N GLU A 338 -18.29 13.08 2.90
CA GLU A 338 -18.33 12.06 1.84
C GLU A 338 -19.39 10.99 2.12
N ALA A 339 -19.49 10.52 3.36
CA ALA A 339 -20.55 9.61 3.81
C ALA A 339 -21.97 10.18 3.63
N SER A 340 -22.10 11.51 3.61
CA SER A 340 -23.35 12.24 3.37
C SER A 340 -23.58 12.59 1.89
N GLY A 341 -22.69 12.20 0.99
CA GLY A 341 -22.75 12.50 -0.44
C GLY A 341 -22.29 13.92 -0.81
N ILE A 342 -21.50 14.56 0.07
CA ILE A 342 -20.92 15.88 -0.17
C ILE A 342 -19.43 15.69 -0.40
N SER A 343 -18.98 15.98 -1.63
CA SER A 343 -17.56 15.90 -1.96
C SER A 343 -16.73 16.80 -1.06
N ALA A 344 -15.67 16.24 -0.51
CA ALA A 344 -14.77 16.90 0.41
C ALA A 344 -13.33 16.93 -0.13
N ALA A 345 -12.60 17.92 0.33
CA ALA A 345 -11.18 18.07 0.11
C ALA A 345 -10.54 18.54 1.41
N PHE A 346 -9.22 18.53 1.48
CA PHE A 346 -8.50 19.11 2.59
C PHE A 346 -7.23 19.82 2.13
N ILE A 347 -6.78 20.74 2.98
CA ILE A 347 -5.57 21.53 2.82
C ILE A 347 -4.78 21.39 4.13
N PRO A 348 -3.72 20.56 4.15
CA PRO A 348 -2.82 20.49 5.29
C PRO A 348 -1.91 21.73 5.28
N LEU A 349 -1.83 22.43 6.41
CA LEU A 349 -0.88 23.54 6.61
C LEU A 349 0.25 23.09 7.55
N ASP A 350 1.43 23.71 7.43
CA ASP A 350 2.63 23.37 8.22
C ASP A 350 2.38 23.47 9.74
N GLU A 351 2.61 22.36 10.45
CA GLU A 351 2.34 22.19 11.89
C GLU A 351 3.30 22.95 12.81
N THR A 352 4.40 23.51 12.30
CA THR A 352 5.50 24.02 13.15
C THR A 352 5.28 25.41 13.76
N SER A 353 4.25 26.16 13.38
CA SER A 353 4.10 27.54 13.88
C SER A 353 2.66 28.03 14.13
N GLU A 354 1.67 27.12 14.19
CA GLU A 354 0.19 27.30 14.30
C GLU A 354 -0.59 26.59 13.15
N GLY A 355 0.00 25.53 12.59
CA GLY A 355 -0.57 24.77 11.48
C GLY A 355 -1.95 24.21 11.76
N GLY A 356 -2.93 24.70 11.00
CA GLY A 356 -4.28 24.17 10.99
C GLY A 356 -4.44 23.11 9.91
N PHE A 357 -5.40 22.21 10.11
CA PHE A 357 -5.93 21.39 9.03
C PHE A 357 -7.23 22.03 8.56
N ILE A 358 -7.32 22.36 7.28
CA ILE A 358 -8.52 22.94 6.69
C ILE A 358 -9.23 21.83 5.91
N ALA A 359 -10.49 21.57 6.24
CA ALA A 359 -11.37 20.81 5.37
C ALA A 359 -12.07 21.76 4.41
N ALA A 360 -12.36 21.31 3.20
CA ALA A 360 -13.06 22.09 2.19
C ALA A 360 -14.31 21.34 1.70
N VAL A 361 -15.44 22.05 1.70
CA VAL A 361 -16.76 21.51 1.35
C VAL A 361 -17.10 21.93 -0.07
N ASN A 362 -17.36 20.98 -0.97
CA ASN A 362 -17.86 21.29 -2.29
C ASN A 362 -19.29 21.84 -2.20
N LEU A 363 -19.52 23.10 -2.60
CA LEU A 363 -20.84 23.72 -2.53
C LEU A 363 -21.77 23.34 -3.68
N GLY A 364 -21.26 22.65 -4.70
CA GLY A 364 -22.02 22.19 -5.87
C GLY A 364 -22.54 23.33 -6.75
N ILE A 365 -21.86 24.47 -6.73
CA ILE A 365 -22.24 25.68 -7.46
C ILE A 365 -21.02 26.26 -8.18
N SER A 366 -21.29 26.99 -9.27
CA SER A 366 -20.28 27.76 -9.99
C SER A 366 -19.95 29.08 -9.28
N GLU A 367 -18.84 29.69 -9.70
CA GLU A 367 -18.43 31.02 -9.20
C GLU A 367 -19.53 32.08 -9.39
N ALA A 368 -20.19 32.08 -10.56
CA ALA A 368 -21.29 32.99 -10.86
C ALA A 368 -22.48 32.80 -9.91
N GLN A 369 -22.80 31.55 -9.57
CA GLN A 369 -23.84 31.26 -8.59
C GLN A 369 -23.42 31.70 -7.19
N ALA A 370 -22.16 31.44 -6.80
CA ALA A 370 -21.64 31.86 -5.50
C ALA A 370 -21.64 33.39 -5.33
N ALA A 371 -21.32 34.16 -6.37
CA ALA A 371 -21.39 35.63 -6.34
C ALA A 371 -22.80 36.17 -6.05
N THR A 372 -23.85 35.37 -6.29
CA THR A 372 -25.24 35.70 -5.91
C THR A 372 -25.62 35.19 -4.52
N LEU A 373 -25.02 34.07 -4.10
CA LEU A 373 -25.33 33.35 -2.87
C LEU A 373 -24.46 33.74 -1.69
N PHE A 374 -23.31 34.40 -1.86
CA PHE A 374 -22.43 34.74 -0.76
C PHE A 374 -22.08 36.22 -0.77
N ASN A 375 -21.64 36.72 0.38
CA ASN A 375 -21.17 38.09 0.53
C ASN A 375 -19.72 38.19 0.07
N GLY A 376 -19.51 38.15 -1.25
CA GLY A 376 -18.18 38.07 -1.84
C GLY A 376 -17.68 36.64 -1.99
N LEU A 377 -16.50 36.52 -2.60
CA LEU A 377 -15.81 35.26 -2.88
C LEU A 377 -14.49 35.15 -2.11
N ASP A 378 -14.12 36.16 -1.34
CA ASP A 378 -12.85 36.27 -0.59
C ASP A 378 -12.66 35.18 0.46
N LYS A 379 -13.76 34.58 0.94
CA LYS A 379 -13.75 33.48 1.91
C LYS A 379 -14.03 32.11 1.28
N LEU A 380 -14.04 32.02 -0.03
CA LEU A 380 -14.33 30.79 -0.78
C LEU A 380 -13.15 30.45 -1.69
N LEU A 381 -13.08 29.19 -2.09
CA LEU A 381 -12.09 28.71 -3.04
C LEU A 381 -12.78 28.31 -4.34
N VAL A 382 -12.22 28.70 -5.48
CA VAL A 382 -12.71 28.29 -6.80
C VAL A 382 -11.69 27.33 -7.39
N ILE A 383 -12.05 26.05 -7.48
CA ILE A 383 -11.19 24.97 -7.97
C ILE A 383 -11.98 24.17 -9.01
N ASN A 384 -11.43 24.03 -10.22
CA ASN A 384 -12.07 23.31 -11.33
C ASN A 384 -13.52 23.78 -11.58
N ASP A 385 -13.72 25.10 -11.73
CA ASP A 385 -15.03 25.77 -11.94
C ASP A 385 -16.09 25.52 -10.86
N THR A 386 -15.69 24.93 -9.73
CA THR A 386 -16.57 24.62 -8.60
C THR A 386 -16.13 25.39 -7.36
N VAL A 387 -17.10 25.86 -6.60
CA VAL A 387 -16.85 26.63 -5.39
C VAL A 387 -16.80 25.73 -4.16
N TRP A 388 -15.78 25.95 -3.34
CA TRP A 388 -15.49 25.22 -2.12
C TRP A 388 -15.48 26.16 -0.92
N LEU A 389 -16.04 25.70 0.20
CA LEU A 389 -16.08 26.42 1.47
C LEU A 389 -15.02 25.83 2.41
N PRO A 390 -13.95 26.58 2.74
CA PRO A 390 -12.91 26.13 3.64
C PRO A 390 -13.32 26.30 5.10
N VAL A 391 -13.01 25.33 5.95
CA VAL A 391 -13.31 25.32 7.38
C VAL A 391 -12.10 24.81 8.15
N SER A 392 -11.61 25.60 9.11
CA SER A 392 -10.45 25.24 9.93
C SER A 392 -10.86 24.33 11.07
N MET A 393 -10.19 23.19 11.19
CA MET A 393 -10.48 22.22 12.25
C MET A 393 -9.77 22.56 13.56
N GLY A 394 -8.82 23.49 13.53
CA GLY A 394 -8.22 24.04 14.75
C GLY A 394 -9.23 24.78 15.63
N ASN A 395 -10.23 25.43 15.02
CA ASN A 395 -11.30 26.15 15.70
C ASN A 395 -12.61 25.36 15.80
N LEU A 396 -12.56 24.03 15.85
CA LEU A 396 -13.76 23.19 15.99
C LEU A 396 -14.65 23.63 17.18
N ASN A 397 -14.03 23.92 18.32
CA ASN A 397 -14.75 24.37 19.53
C ASN A 397 -15.41 25.75 19.40
N ALA A 398 -14.90 26.62 18.53
CA ALA A 398 -15.46 27.97 18.32
C ALA A 398 -16.74 27.96 17.48
N GLY A 399 -17.04 26.87 16.77
CA GLY A 399 -18.20 26.74 15.89
C GLY A 399 -17.92 27.07 14.43
N PHE A 400 -18.84 26.68 13.56
CA PHE A 400 -18.63 26.63 12.11
C PHE A 400 -18.24 27.98 11.49
N VAL A 401 -18.94 29.06 11.86
CA VAL A 401 -18.70 30.40 11.27
C VAL A 401 -17.31 30.92 11.63
N ALA A 402 -16.88 30.73 12.89
CA ALA A 402 -15.55 31.12 13.35
C ALA A 402 -14.45 30.26 12.68
N ALA A 403 -14.69 28.96 12.51
CA ALA A 403 -13.79 28.06 11.81
C ALA A 403 -13.65 28.40 10.32
N TRP A 404 -14.74 28.84 9.67
CA TRP A 404 -14.70 29.33 8.30
C TRP A 404 -13.92 30.65 8.19
N ASP A 405 -14.17 31.61 9.09
CA ASP A 405 -13.40 32.86 9.11
C ASP A 405 -11.91 32.62 9.35
N GLU A 406 -11.55 31.72 10.26
CA GLU A 406 -10.15 31.36 10.50
C GLU A 406 -9.50 30.74 9.26
N ALA A 407 -10.21 29.85 8.55
CA ALA A 407 -9.68 29.25 7.32
C ALA A 407 -9.42 30.31 6.24
N ALA A 408 -10.33 31.27 6.07
CA ALA A 408 -10.16 32.37 5.13
C ALA A 408 -8.95 33.26 5.51
N VAL A 409 -8.76 33.55 6.79
CA VAL A 409 -7.60 34.31 7.28
C VAL A 409 -6.29 33.57 7.02
N LYS A 410 -6.22 32.27 7.35
CA LYS A 410 -5.02 31.44 7.14
C LYS A 410 -4.64 31.35 5.66
N LEU A 411 -5.60 31.04 4.80
CA LEU A 411 -5.37 30.96 3.36
C LEU A 411 -5.04 32.33 2.76
N GLY A 412 -5.71 33.39 3.22
CA GLY A 412 -5.40 34.76 2.82
C GLY A 412 -3.96 35.16 3.14
N ALA A 413 -3.43 34.74 4.31
CA ALA A 413 -2.04 35.00 4.68
C ALA A 413 -1.04 34.26 3.78
N VAL A 414 -1.29 32.97 3.49
CA VAL A 414 -0.50 32.17 2.54
C VAL A 414 -0.47 32.84 1.15
N PHE A 415 -1.65 33.19 0.62
CA PHE A 415 -1.74 33.78 -0.72
C PHE A 415 -1.13 35.18 -0.78
N ALA A 416 -1.24 35.97 0.30
CA ALA A 416 -0.58 37.27 0.40
C ALA A 416 0.96 37.14 0.43
N ALA A 417 1.50 36.03 0.95
CA ALA A 417 2.91 35.70 0.89
C ALA A 417 3.36 35.12 -0.47
N ALA A 418 2.45 35.00 -1.44
CA ALA A 418 2.66 34.33 -2.73
C ALA A 418 3.09 32.86 -2.61
N GLU A 419 2.71 32.21 -1.52
CA GLU A 419 2.91 30.78 -1.29
C GLU A 419 1.76 29.96 -1.87
N THR A 420 2.02 28.68 -2.13
CA THR A 420 1.04 27.72 -2.63
C THR A 420 0.70 26.71 -1.55
N VAL A 421 -0.52 26.17 -1.60
CA VAL A 421 -0.96 25.08 -0.73
C VAL A 421 -1.44 23.90 -1.54
N ASP A 422 -1.27 22.71 -0.99
CA ASP A 422 -1.79 21.49 -1.59
C ASP A 422 -3.28 21.37 -1.31
N PHE A 423 -4.09 21.53 -2.36
CA PHE A 423 -5.52 21.26 -2.32
C PHE A 423 -5.79 19.81 -2.70
N ILE A 424 -6.10 18.97 -1.71
CA ILE A 424 -6.24 17.53 -1.91
C ILE A 424 -7.72 17.17 -1.99
N MET A 425 -8.21 16.99 -3.22
CA MET A 425 -9.56 16.48 -3.46
C MET A 425 -9.60 14.98 -3.22
N LEU A 426 -10.50 14.51 -2.35
CA LEU A 426 -10.54 13.12 -1.93
C LEU A 426 -10.79 12.15 -3.09
N SER A 427 -11.69 12.51 -4.02
CA SER A 427 -11.97 11.71 -5.22
C SER A 427 -10.73 11.43 -6.06
N ASP A 428 -9.85 12.43 -6.19
CA ASP A 428 -8.65 12.34 -7.01
C ASP A 428 -7.55 11.60 -6.25
N ALA A 429 -7.40 11.92 -4.96
CA ALA A 429 -6.42 11.27 -4.09
C ALA A 429 -6.70 9.77 -3.94
N TRP A 430 -7.97 9.34 -3.83
CA TRP A 430 -8.34 7.92 -3.71
C TRP A 430 -8.01 7.07 -4.94
N ALA A 431 -7.79 7.68 -6.11
CA ALA A 431 -7.29 6.94 -7.28
C ALA A 431 -5.87 6.41 -7.05
N THR A 432 -5.06 7.12 -6.26
CA THR A 432 -3.68 6.75 -5.91
C THR A 432 -3.59 6.12 -4.52
N TYR A 433 -4.36 6.65 -3.56
CA TYR A 433 -4.36 6.31 -2.14
C TYR A 433 -5.76 5.88 -1.70
N PRO A 434 -6.23 4.69 -2.09
CA PRO A 434 -7.58 4.24 -1.78
C PRO A 434 -7.77 4.13 -0.25
N PRO A 435 -9.02 4.32 0.25
CA PRO A 435 -9.31 4.19 1.67
C PRO A 435 -8.86 2.85 2.25
N ALA A 436 -8.15 2.91 3.37
CA ALA A 436 -7.74 1.71 4.08
C ALA A 436 -8.97 0.99 4.66
N PRO A 437 -9.03 -0.36 4.57
CA PRO A 437 -10.13 -1.14 5.12
C PRO A 437 -9.97 -1.30 6.65
N PHE A 438 -9.93 -0.18 7.37
CA PHE A 438 -9.80 -0.18 8.82
C PHE A 438 -11.02 -0.88 9.45
N PRO A 439 -10.81 -1.93 10.27
CA PRO A 439 -11.91 -2.64 10.88
C PRO A 439 -12.71 -1.71 11.79
N ALA A 440 -14.01 -1.99 11.90
CA ALA A 440 -14.87 -1.29 12.84
C ALA A 440 -14.23 -1.31 14.23
N PHE A 441 -14.13 -0.15 14.86
CA PHE A 441 -13.49 -0.01 16.17
C PHE A 441 -14.34 -0.67 17.27
N GLY A 442 -15.62 -0.96 16.97
CA GLY A 442 -16.50 -1.75 17.83
C GLY A 442 -16.95 -1.04 19.10
N VAL A 443 -16.63 0.25 19.22
CA VAL A 443 -17.08 1.10 20.33
C VAL A 443 -18.41 1.73 19.95
N LYS A 444 -19.40 1.56 20.82
CA LYS A 444 -20.69 2.24 20.67
C LYS A 444 -20.47 3.73 20.82
N ILE A 445 -20.61 4.46 19.73
CA ILE A 445 -20.52 5.92 19.73
C ILE A 445 -21.74 6.45 20.49
N ALA A 446 -21.51 7.36 21.43
CA ALA A 446 -22.59 8.04 22.12
C ALA A 446 -23.46 8.77 21.07
N GLU A 447 -24.78 8.65 21.17
CA GLU A 447 -25.65 9.43 20.28
C GLU A 447 -25.45 10.92 20.58
N ALA A 448 -25.36 11.73 19.51
CA ALA A 448 -25.30 13.17 19.65
C ALA A 448 -26.57 13.67 20.35
N ASP A 449 -26.43 14.53 21.36
CA ASP A 449 -27.58 15.18 21.97
C ASP A 449 -28.28 16.05 20.92
N THR A 450 -29.44 15.56 20.47
CA THR A 450 -30.20 16.20 19.41
C THR A 450 -30.61 17.64 19.74
N ALA A 451 -30.83 17.97 21.02
CA ALA A 451 -31.18 19.31 21.44
C ALA A 451 -29.96 20.26 21.38
N LEU A 452 -28.80 19.78 21.83
CA LEU A 452 -27.54 20.54 21.70
C LEU A 452 -27.17 20.75 20.24
N LEU A 453 -27.29 19.71 19.40
CA LEU A 453 -27.02 19.79 17.96
C LEU A 453 -27.93 20.80 17.27
N ARG A 454 -29.25 20.75 17.50
CA ARG A 454 -30.22 21.73 16.96
C ARG A 454 -29.87 23.15 17.37
N THR A 455 -29.54 23.34 18.64
CA THR A 455 -29.17 24.65 19.19
C THR A 455 -27.89 25.17 18.52
N GLY A 456 -26.86 24.32 18.41
CA GLY A 456 -25.58 24.66 17.79
C GLY A 456 -25.72 24.99 16.30
N ALA A 457 -26.35 24.11 15.52
CA ALA A 457 -26.58 24.32 14.09
C ALA A 457 -27.47 25.56 13.83
N GLY A 458 -28.53 25.72 14.61
CA GLY A 458 -29.40 26.90 14.53
C GLY A 458 -28.66 28.21 14.83
N ALA A 459 -27.79 28.21 15.85
CA ALA A 459 -26.95 29.35 16.19
C ALA A 459 -25.93 29.65 15.09
N ALA A 460 -25.27 28.63 14.52
CA ALA A 460 -24.32 28.80 13.42
C ALA A 460 -24.97 29.39 12.16
N LEU A 461 -26.16 28.91 11.78
CA LEU A 461 -26.91 29.46 10.64
C LEU A 461 -27.36 30.91 10.90
N THR A 462 -27.78 31.23 12.12
CA THR A 462 -28.13 32.62 12.50
C THR A 462 -26.91 33.53 12.47
N ALA A 463 -25.75 33.06 12.96
CA ALA A 463 -24.50 33.80 12.89
C ALA A 463 -24.05 34.05 11.44
N TYR A 464 -24.18 33.05 10.55
CA TYR A 464 -23.94 33.21 9.12
C TYR A 464 -24.87 34.27 8.49
N ILE A 465 -26.17 34.24 8.80
CA ILE A 465 -27.13 35.25 8.31
C ILE A 465 -26.73 36.65 8.77
N ALA A 466 -26.39 36.81 10.05
CA ALA A 466 -25.97 38.09 10.59
C ALA A 466 -24.66 38.59 9.95
N ARG A 467 -23.68 37.71 9.73
CA ARG A 467 -22.37 38.05 9.16
C ARG A 467 -22.44 38.37 7.68
N ASP A 468 -23.15 37.57 6.88
CA ASP A 468 -23.05 37.64 5.42
C ASP A 468 -24.32 38.17 4.74
N ILE A 469 -25.51 37.88 5.26
CA ILE A 469 -26.77 38.28 4.61
C ILE A 469 -27.20 39.67 5.05
N GLN A 470 -27.04 40.00 6.32
CA GLN A 470 -27.44 41.30 6.87
C GLN A 470 -26.71 42.50 6.23
N PRO A 471 -25.40 42.43 5.93
CA PRO A 471 -24.72 43.49 5.18
C PRO A 471 -25.29 43.67 3.77
N LEU A 472 -25.64 42.58 3.08
CA LEU A 472 -26.25 42.63 1.75
C LEU A 472 -27.65 43.28 1.79
N ILE A 473 -28.46 42.93 2.80
CA ILE A 473 -29.76 43.58 3.04
C ILE A 473 -29.57 45.09 3.26
N THR A 474 -28.57 45.46 4.05
CA THR A 474 -28.28 46.87 4.36
C THR A 474 -27.83 47.63 3.12
N ALA A 475 -26.94 47.03 2.31
CA ALA A 475 -26.47 47.60 1.05
C ALA A 475 -27.62 47.80 0.04
N VAL A 476 -28.49 46.79 -0.14
CA VAL A 476 -29.65 46.90 -1.04
C VAL A 476 -30.63 47.98 -0.54
N ASN A 477 -30.88 48.07 0.76
CA ASN A 477 -31.72 49.14 1.32
C ASN A 477 -31.12 50.54 1.09
N ALA A 478 -29.80 50.69 1.17
CA ALA A 478 -29.12 51.95 0.86
C ALA A 478 -29.27 52.31 -0.64
N GLN A 479 -29.12 51.33 -1.54
CA GLN A 479 -29.34 51.51 -2.98
C GLN A 479 -30.77 51.95 -3.28
N ILE A 480 -31.77 51.35 -2.65
CA ILE A 480 -33.19 51.75 -2.80
C ILE A 480 -33.39 53.21 -2.40
N ARG A 481 -32.75 53.68 -1.32
CA ARG A 481 -32.86 55.08 -0.87
C ARG A 481 -32.16 56.08 -1.79
N GLN A 482 -31.11 55.65 -2.49
CA GLN A 482 -30.25 56.51 -3.31
C GLN A 482 -30.65 56.51 -4.80
N SER A 483 -31.52 55.59 -5.25
CA SER A 483 -31.86 55.44 -6.67
C SER A 483 -32.91 56.47 -7.15
N PRO A 484 -32.65 57.25 -8.23
CA PRO A 484 -33.65 58.10 -8.86
C PRO A 484 -34.53 57.31 -9.86
N GLU A 485 -35.84 57.33 -9.60
CA GLU A 485 -37.01 57.32 -10.50
C GLU A 485 -37.21 56.32 -11.66
N ALA A 486 -36.24 55.49 -12.05
CA ALA A 486 -36.53 54.42 -13.01
C ALA A 486 -37.26 53.25 -12.31
N ALA A 487 -38.60 53.22 -12.43
CA ALA A 487 -39.47 52.23 -11.77
C ALA A 487 -38.99 50.77 -11.93
N GLY A 488 -38.44 50.41 -13.10
CA GLY A 488 -37.91 49.07 -13.36
C GLY A 488 -36.67 48.70 -12.53
N GLN A 489 -35.76 49.65 -12.28
CA GLN A 489 -34.55 49.40 -11.49
C GLN A 489 -34.89 49.26 -9.99
N ILE A 490 -35.79 50.11 -9.48
CA ILE A 490 -36.25 50.04 -8.09
C ILE A 490 -37.03 48.74 -7.84
N ALA A 491 -37.86 48.31 -8.80
CA ALA A 491 -38.58 47.04 -8.71
C ALA A 491 -37.63 45.83 -8.61
N ALA A 492 -36.53 45.83 -9.38
CA ALA A 492 -35.52 44.78 -9.31
C ALA A 492 -34.80 44.75 -7.94
N LEU A 493 -34.51 45.92 -7.36
CA LEU A 493 -33.93 46.03 -6.02
C LEU A 493 -34.87 45.50 -4.93
N TYR A 494 -36.17 45.78 -4.99
CA TYR A 494 -37.15 45.21 -4.06
C TYR A 494 -37.30 43.70 -4.21
N ASN A 495 -37.24 43.15 -5.43
CA ASN A 495 -37.22 41.70 -5.63
C ASN A 495 -35.96 41.06 -5.03
N ARG A 496 -34.79 41.68 -5.23
CA ARG A 496 -33.53 41.24 -4.61
C ARG A 496 -33.61 41.30 -3.08
N LEU A 497 -34.17 42.36 -2.51
CA LEU A 497 -34.39 42.50 -1.08
C LEU A 497 -35.30 41.38 -0.56
N GLY A 498 -36.39 41.06 -1.26
CA GLY A 498 -37.28 39.96 -0.90
C GLY A 498 -36.54 38.62 -0.83
N LEU A 499 -35.71 38.32 -1.84
CA LEU A 499 -34.88 37.11 -1.85
C LEU A 499 -33.91 37.08 -0.66
N LEU A 500 -33.22 38.18 -0.36
CA LEU A 500 -32.31 38.26 0.79
C LEU A 500 -33.05 38.11 2.13
N GLN A 501 -34.28 38.61 2.25
CA GLN A 501 -35.09 38.46 3.46
C GLN A 501 -35.56 37.02 3.66
N ILE A 502 -35.87 36.26 2.59
CA ILE A 502 -36.12 34.81 2.71
C ILE A 502 -34.89 34.10 3.24
N ARG A 503 -33.72 34.45 2.73
CA ARG A 503 -32.44 33.87 3.17
C ARG A 503 -32.09 34.21 4.61
N ALA A 504 -32.56 35.36 5.08
CA ALA A 504 -32.47 35.79 6.48
C ALA A 504 -33.58 35.21 7.38
N ASP A 505 -34.38 34.27 6.88
CA ASP A 505 -35.51 33.66 7.58
C ASP A 505 -36.60 34.68 8.02
N ASN A 506 -36.71 35.79 7.29
CA ASN A 506 -37.65 36.87 7.56
C ASN A 506 -38.75 36.93 6.48
N THR A 507 -39.64 35.93 6.53
CA THR A 507 -40.71 35.76 5.55
C THR A 507 -41.69 36.94 5.48
N SER A 508 -41.93 37.63 6.59
CA SER A 508 -42.83 38.80 6.62
C SER A 508 -42.22 40.00 5.86
N ALA A 509 -40.95 40.32 6.12
CA ALA A 509 -40.23 41.35 5.39
C ALA A 509 -40.03 40.99 3.91
N ALA A 510 -39.79 39.71 3.62
CA ALA A 510 -39.70 39.22 2.25
C ALA A 510 -41.00 39.44 1.47
N ARG A 511 -42.14 39.06 2.06
CA ARG A 511 -43.47 39.26 1.47
C ARG A 511 -43.74 40.74 1.17
N ALA A 512 -43.41 41.62 2.11
CA ALA A 512 -43.57 43.06 1.91
C ALA A 512 -42.68 43.60 0.76
N ALA A 513 -41.44 43.13 0.66
CA ALA A 513 -40.53 43.52 -0.42
C ALA A 513 -40.99 42.99 -1.79
N PHE A 514 -41.43 41.72 -1.87
CA PHE A 514 -41.98 41.15 -3.10
C PHE A 514 -43.27 41.83 -3.55
N GLN A 515 -44.17 42.18 -2.62
CA GLN A 515 -45.38 42.93 -2.95
C GLN A 515 -45.03 44.28 -3.60
N ARG A 516 -44.09 45.05 -3.00
CA ARG A 516 -43.65 46.33 -3.57
C ARG A 516 -43.04 46.17 -4.97
N ALA A 517 -42.23 45.13 -5.19
CA ALA A 517 -41.68 44.85 -6.51
C ALA A 517 -42.77 44.44 -7.53
N ALA A 518 -43.75 43.63 -7.11
CA ALA A 518 -44.85 43.19 -7.95
C ALA A 518 -45.78 44.35 -8.37
N ASP A 519 -46.07 45.27 -7.45
CA ASP A 519 -46.85 46.49 -7.69
C ASP A 519 -46.16 47.40 -8.72
N MET A 520 -44.82 47.35 -8.79
CA MET A 520 -44.01 48.05 -9.79
C MET A 520 -43.83 47.25 -11.11
N GLY A 521 -44.57 46.15 -11.30
CA GLY A 521 -44.56 45.36 -12.53
C GLY A 521 -43.45 44.32 -12.64
N ASN A 522 -42.77 43.95 -11.55
CA ASN A 522 -41.76 42.89 -11.59
C ASN A 522 -42.40 41.49 -11.60
N GLU A 523 -42.36 40.82 -12.76
CA GLU A 523 -42.95 39.48 -12.94
C GLU A 523 -42.28 38.37 -12.11
N ALA A 524 -40.97 38.50 -11.82
CA ALA A 524 -40.30 37.53 -10.97
C ALA A 524 -40.78 37.63 -9.51
N ALA A 525 -41.01 38.85 -9.03
CA ALA A 525 -41.53 39.10 -7.69
C ALA A 525 -42.96 38.57 -7.52
N LYS A 526 -43.81 38.65 -8.55
CA LYS A 526 -45.17 38.06 -8.54
C LYS A 526 -45.11 36.54 -8.31
N ARG A 527 -44.26 35.83 -9.06
CA ARG A 527 -44.05 34.39 -8.89
C ARG A 527 -43.48 34.05 -7.51
N ASN A 528 -42.51 34.82 -7.04
CA ASN A 528 -41.93 34.63 -5.71
C ASN A 528 -42.98 34.83 -4.60
N LEU A 529 -43.86 35.82 -4.74
CA LEU A 529 -44.94 36.08 -3.79
C LEU A 529 -45.98 34.95 -3.75
N GLU A 530 -46.31 34.37 -4.90
CA GLU A 530 -47.20 33.20 -4.99
C GLU A 530 -46.61 31.98 -4.29
N ASN A 531 -45.30 31.76 -4.42
CA ASN A 531 -44.59 30.66 -3.75
C ASN A 531 -44.47 30.82 -2.21
N LEU A 532 -44.83 31.99 -1.66
CA LEU A 532 -44.85 32.28 -0.21
C LEU A 532 -46.24 32.17 0.42
N LYS A 533 -47.25 31.78 -0.35
CA LYS A 533 -48.60 31.44 0.14
C LYS A 533 -48.64 29.96 0.49
#